data_AF-A0A3C1H3W6-F1
#
_entry.id   AF-A0A3C1H3W6-F1
#
_cell.length_a   1.000
_cell.length_b   1.000
_cell.length_c   1.000
_cell.angle_alpha   90.00
_cell.angle_beta   90.00
_cell.angle_gamma   90.00
#
_symmetry.space_group_name_H-M   'P 1'
#
loop_
_entity.id
_entity.type
_entity.pdbx_description
1 polymer ?
#
loop_
_entity_poly.entity_id
_entity_poly.type
_entity_poly.pdbx_seq_one_letter_code
_entity_poly.pdbx_strand_id
1 'polypeptide(L)'
;MYESKIKTALWWAYDIPGNTGWILYFIGFGRFAAKGGFAADFPTGILLAIPALLMLIGIAELVSERIQKLDRILPAVRFWRGFGTLTFGGLTGAVLSAVTFRSNISTANGIMMLIGGILCFVFAGLIAVSFNKNHEEG
;
A
#
# COMPACT_ATOMS: atom_id res chain seq x y z
N MET A 1 -0.40 -11.77 20.05
CA MET A 1 -1.40 -11.02 19.23
C MET A 1 -0.91 -9.58 18.99
N TYR A 2 -1.48 -8.82 18.04
CA TYR A 2 -1.28 -7.36 17.92
C TYR A 2 -2.57 -6.63 18.22
N GLU A 3 -2.51 -5.55 19.01
CA GLU A 3 -3.68 -4.74 19.36
C GLU A 3 -3.38 -3.25 19.16
N SER A 4 -4.34 -2.52 18.59
CA SER A 4 -4.24 -1.06 18.43
C SER A 4 -5.29 -0.31 19.26
N LYS A 5 -4.81 0.61 20.09
CA LYS A 5 -5.63 1.51 20.93
C LYS A 5 -5.83 2.89 20.30
N ILE A 6 -5.50 3.06 19.02
CA ILE A 6 -5.64 4.34 18.33
C ILE A 6 -7.12 4.78 18.29
N LYS A 7 -7.39 6.05 18.55
CA LYS A 7 -8.76 6.60 18.55
C LYS A 7 -9.42 6.37 17.19
N THR A 8 -10.73 6.12 17.17
CA THR A 8 -11.50 5.90 15.93
C THR A 8 -11.33 7.03 14.94
N ALA A 9 -11.47 8.29 15.37
CA ALA A 9 -11.29 9.45 14.48
C ALA A 9 -9.90 9.48 13.83
N LEU A 10 -8.85 9.11 14.57
CA LEU A 10 -7.49 9.10 14.06
C LEU A 10 -7.23 7.91 13.12
N TRP A 11 -7.86 6.76 13.40
CA TRP A 11 -7.88 5.63 12.46
C TRP A 11 -8.45 6.05 11.11
N TRP A 12 -9.63 6.68 11.08
CA TRP A 12 -10.22 7.17 9.84
C TRP A 12 -9.36 8.22 9.14
N ALA A 13 -8.73 9.11 9.91
CA ALA A 13 -7.81 10.12 9.37
C ALA A 13 -6.59 9.52 8.67
N TYR A 14 -6.17 8.30 9.05
CA TYR A 14 -5.09 7.58 8.37
C TYR A 14 -5.61 6.65 7.28
N ASP A 15 -6.73 5.98 7.52
CA ASP A 15 -7.30 5.01 6.59
C ASP A 15 -7.75 5.65 5.27
N ILE A 16 -8.35 6.85 5.31
CA ILE A 16 -8.82 7.54 4.10
C ILE A 16 -7.65 7.91 3.16
N PRO A 17 -6.57 8.58 3.63
CA PRO A 17 -5.41 8.84 2.81
C PRO A 17 -4.70 7.57 2.33
N GLY A 18 -4.56 6.55 3.20
CA GLY A 18 -3.98 5.27 2.81
C GLY A 18 -4.76 4.59 1.68
N ASN A 19 -6.10 4.64 1.75
CA ASN A 19 -6.96 4.11 0.70
C ASN A 19 -6.87 4.89 -0.61
N THR A 20 -6.82 6.21 -0.50
CA THR A 20 -6.57 7.10 -1.64
C THR A 20 -5.24 6.76 -2.31
N GLY A 21 -4.22 6.41 -1.50
CA GLY A 21 -2.89 6.05 -1.96
C GLY A 21 -2.89 4.88 -2.94
N TRP A 22 -3.48 3.75 -2.58
CA TRP A 22 -3.46 2.58 -3.45
C TRP A 22 -4.33 2.80 -4.70
N ILE A 23 -5.46 3.50 -4.57
CA ILE A 23 -6.32 3.86 -5.71
C ILE A 23 -5.52 4.67 -6.74
N LEU A 24 -4.80 5.70 -6.30
CA LEU A 24 -3.95 6.51 -7.18
C LEU A 24 -2.86 5.68 -7.85
N TYR A 25 -2.23 4.77 -7.09
CA TYR A 25 -1.21 3.88 -7.64
C TYR A 25 -1.77 3.01 -8.77
N PHE A 26 -2.92 2.34 -8.55
CA PHE A 26 -3.53 1.48 -9.57
C PHE A 26 -4.04 2.26 -10.78
N ILE A 27 -4.57 3.47 -10.60
CA ILE A 27 -4.96 4.33 -11.74
C ILE A 27 -3.73 4.67 -12.59
N GLY A 28 -2.64 5.12 -11.95
CA GLY A 28 -1.40 5.46 -12.67
C GLY A 28 -0.80 4.26 -13.39
N PHE A 29 -0.72 3.11 -12.70
CA PHE A 29 -0.20 1.87 -13.26
C PHE A 29 -1.09 1.32 -14.39
N GLY A 30 -2.41 1.33 -14.22
CA GLY A 30 -3.36 0.91 -15.24
C GLY A 30 -3.29 1.76 -16.50
N ARG A 31 -3.13 3.08 -16.36
CA ARG A 31 -2.92 3.99 -17.50
C ARG A 31 -1.58 3.77 -18.20
N PHE A 32 -0.53 3.44 -17.44
CA PHE A 32 0.76 3.04 -18.01
C PHE A 32 0.61 1.75 -18.84
N ALA A 33 -0.03 0.72 -18.29
CA ALA A 33 -0.25 -0.55 -18.97
C ALA A 33 -1.13 -0.39 -20.23
N ALA A 34 -2.26 0.32 -20.12
CA ALA A 34 -3.21 0.52 -21.22
C ALA A 34 -2.62 1.33 -22.40
N LYS A 35 -1.61 2.17 -22.15
CA LYS A 35 -0.89 2.92 -23.20
C LYS A 35 0.28 2.12 -23.80
N GLY A 36 0.34 0.81 -23.60
CA GLY A 36 1.39 -0.04 -24.15
C GLY A 36 2.71 0.00 -23.37
N GLY A 37 2.70 0.44 -22.11
CA GLY A 37 3.91 0.57 -21.29
C GLY A 37 4.74 -0.71 -21.20
N PHE A 38 4.09 -1.87 -21.11
CA PHE A 38 4.77 -3.18 -21.12
C PHE A 38 5.39 -3.55 -22.48
N ALA A 39 4.81 -3.08 -23.59
CA ALA A 39 5.35 -3.33 -24.92
C ALA A 39 6.55 -2.41 -25.21
N ALA A 40 6.51 -1.18 -24.69
CA ALA A 40 7.58 -0.20 -24.84
C ALA A 40 8.77 -0.45 -23.90
N ASP A 41 8.50 -0.85 -22.65
CA ASP A 41 9.53 -1.07 -21.63
C ASP A 41 9.06 -2.15 -20.63
N PHE A 42 9.24 -3.40 -21.04
CA PHE A 42 8.85 -4.57 -20.27
C PHE A 42 9.52 -4.65 -18.88
N PRO A 43 10.85 -4.43 -18.74
CA PRO A 43 11.50 -4.41 -17.43
C PRO A 43 10.89 -3.40 -16.47
N THR A 44 10.67 -2.15 -16.90
CA THR A 44 10.05 -1.12 -16.05
C THR A 44 8.61 -1.51 -15.70
N GLY A 45 7.86 -2.08 -16.65
CA GLY A 45 6.51 -2.58 -16.37
C GLY A 45 6.48 -3.65 -15.28
N ILE A 46 7.41 -4.61 -15.29
CA ILE A 46 7.53 -5.63 -14.23
C ILE A 46 7.86 -4.98 -12.89
N LEU A 47 8.84 -4.07 -12.87
CA LEU A 47 9.25 -3.39 -11.63
C LEU A 47 8.07 -2.66 -10.98
N LEU A 48 7.23 -1.99 -11.77
CA LEU A 48 6.06 -1.27 -11.29
C LEU A 48 4.88 -2.19 -10.90
N ALA A 49 4.84 -3.41 -11.45
CA ALA A 49 3.84 -4.42 -11.09
C ALA A 49 4.07 -5.01 -9.69
N ILE A 50 5.34 -5.10 -9.24
CA ILE A 50 5.67 -5.67 -7.92
C ILE A 50 4.98 -4.89 -6.78
N PRO A 51 5.11 -3.56 -6.67
CA PRO A 51 4.37 -2.79 -5.67
C PRO A 51 2.85 -2.91 -5.82
N ALA A 52 2.33 -2.97 -7.05
CA ALA A 52 0.90 -3.14 -7.29
C ALA A 52 0.38 -4.46 -6.68
N LEU A 53 1.11 -5.56 -6.89
CA LEU A 53 0.76 -6.86 -6.31
C LEU A 53 0.85 -6.86 -4.79
N LEU A 54 1.88 -6.24 -4.22
CA LEU A 54 2.02 -6.09 -2.77
C LEU A 54 0.85 -5.30 -2.17
N MET A 55 0.50 -4.16 -2.76
CA MET A 55 -0.65 -3.37 -2.32
C MET A 55 -1.95 -4.18 -2.44
N LEU A 56 -2.14 -4.96 -3.53
CA LEU A 56 -3.32 -5.80 -3.71
C LEU A 56 -3.47 -6.85 -2.61
N ILE A 57 -2.37 -7.54 -2.26
CA ILE A 57 -2.33 -8.51 -1.16
C ILE A 57 -2.70 -7.82 0.15
N GLY A 58 -2.10 -6.67 0.42
CA GLY A 58 -2.40 -5.87 1.61
C GLY A 58 -3.88 -5.49 1.70
N ILE A 59 -4.45 -4.96 0.62
CA ILE A 59 -5.86 -4.57 0.54
C ILE A 59 -6.78 -5.78 0.75
N ALA A 60 -6.51 -6.90 0.09
CA ALA A 60 -7.32 -8.11 0.22
C ALA A 60 -7.35 -8.62 1.66
N GLU A 61 -6.22 -8.57 2.37
CA GLU A 61 -6.16 -8.93 3.78
C GLU A 61 -6.94 -7.92 4.63
N LEU A 62 -6.75 -6.61 4.44
CA LEU A 62 -7.46 -5.57 5.20
C LEU A 62 -8.99 -5.63 5.00
N VAL A 63 -9.45 -5.96 3.79
CA VAL A 63 -10.88 -6.17 3.51
C VAL A 63 -11.40 -7.40 4.24
N SER A 64 -10.64 -8.51 4.21
CA SER A 64 -10.97 -9.73 4.96
C SER A 64 -11.03 -9.48 6.47
N GLU A 65 -10.11 -8.69 7.01
CA GLU A 65 -10.08 -8.28 8.42
C GLU A 65 -11.33 -7.49 8.81
N ARG A 66 -11.75 -6.51 7.99
CA ARG A 66 -12.98 -5.71 8.22
C ARG A 66 -14.24 -6.55 8.21
N ILE A 67 -14.33 -7.52 7.29
CA ILE A 67 -15.47 -8.45 7.23
C ILE A 67 -15.55 -9.27 8.53
N GLN A 68 -14.40 -9.66 9.08
CA GLN A 68 -14.30 -10.43 10.31
C GLN A 68 -14.32 -9.55 11.58
N LYS A 69 -14.46 -8.22 11.44
CA LYS A 69 -14.46 -7.23 12.54
C LYS A 69 -13.21 -7.32 13.42
N LEU A 70 -12.06 -7.64 12.81
CA LEU A 70 -10.76 -7.78 13.49
C LEU A 70 -9.93 -6.49 13.46
N ASP A 71 -10.56 -5.36 13.16
CA ASP A 71 -9.94 -4.08 12.85
C ASP A 71 -8.94 -3.59 13.91
N ARG A 72 -9.08 -4.04 15.17
CA ARG A 72 -8.29 -3.59 16.32
C ARG A 72 -7.43 -4.65 16.95
N ILE A 73 -7.70 -5.93 16.67
CA ILE A 73 -7.01 -7.06 17.28
C ILE A 73 -6.71 -8.06 16.17
N LEU A 74 -5.42 -8.17 15.84
CA LEU A 74 -4.95 -8.94 14.70
C LEU A 74 -3.94 -10.02 15.13
N PRO A 75 -4.05 -11.25 14.59
CA PRO A 75 -2.95 -12.19 14.60
C PRO A 75 -1.72 -11.60 13.89
N ALA A 76 -0.52 -11.95 14.36
CA ALA A 76 0.73 -11.45 13.79
C ALA A 76 0.86 -11.67 12.27
N VAL A 77 0.41 -12.84 11.80
CA VAL A 77 0.45 -13.20 10.37
C VAL A 77 -0.42 -12.26 9.54
N ARG A 78 -1.61 -11.92 10.03
CA ARG A 78 -2.55 -11.04 9.32
C ARG A 78 -2.09 -9.59 9.32
N PHE A 79 -1.62 -9.11 10.46
CA PHE A 79 -1.02 -7.78 10.58
C PHE A 79 0.07 -7.53 9.53
N TRP A 80 1.01 -8.46 9.38
CA TRP A 80 2.08 -8.33 8.40
C TRP A 80 1.59 -8.49 6.96
N ARG A 81 0.59 -9.35 6.71
CA ARG A 81 -0.01 -9.50 5.38
C ARG A 81 -0.83 -8.29 4.94
N GLY A 82 -1.56 -7.65 5.84
CA GLY A 82 -2.34 -6.44 5.60
C GLY A 82 -1.49 -5.18 5.62
N PHE A 83 -1.32 -4.60 6.82
CA PHE A 83 -0.60 -3.33 6.99
C PHE A 83 0.88 -3.42 6.63
N GLY A 84 1.55 -4.54 6.96
CA GLY A 84 2.96 -4.73 6.61
C GLY A 84 3.21 -4.71 5.10
N THR A 85 2.49 -5.55 4.35
CA THR A 85 2.60 -5.59 2.89
C THR A 85 2.16 -4.29 2.25
N LEU A 86 1.10 -3.63 2.75
CA LEU A 86 0.66 -2.34 2.21
C LEU A 86 1.70 -1.23 2.43
N THR A 87 2.34 -1.21 3.60
CA THR A 87 3.44 -0.28 3.90
C THR A 87 4.64 -0.54 2.99
N PHE A 88 5.07 -1.80 2.86
CA PHE A 88 6.21 -2.17 2.02
C PHE A 88 5.91 -1.96 0.53
N GLY A 89 4.70 -2.27 0.09
CA GLY A 89 4.19 -1.95 -1.25
C GLY A 89 4.18 -0.45 -1.51
N GLY A 90 3.76 0.36 -0.54
CA GLY A 90 3.87 1.82 -0.56
C GLY A 90 5.30 2.31 -0.78
N LEU A 91 6.24 1.82 0.03
CA LEU A 91 7.65 2.22 -0.03
C LEU A 91 8.27 1.86 -1.37
N THR A 92 8.15 0.60 -1.77
CA THR A 92 8.67 0.10 -3.05
C THR A 92 8.01 0.81 -4.22
N GLY A 93 6.70 1.06 -4.15
CA GLY A 93 5.96 1.84 -5.13
C GLY A 93 6.46 3.27 -5.27
N ALA A 94 6.72 3.95 -4.17
CA ALA A 94 7.27 5.31 -4.19
C ALA A 94 8.68 5.35 -4.79
N VAL A 95 9.58 4.46 -4.34
CA VAL A 95 10.97 4.40 -4.83
C VAL A 95 11.02 4.08 -6.32
N LEU A 96 10.31 3.03 -6.76
CA LEU A 96 10.33 2.62 -8.15
C LEU A 96 9.64 3.64 -9.06
N SER A 97 8.55 4.26 -8.60
CA SER A 97 7.91 5.35 -9.36
C SER A 97 8.83 6.57 -9.52
N ALA A 98 9.68 6.88 -8.55
CA ALA A 98 10.65 7.97 -8.69
C ALA A 98 11.71 7.69 -9.78
N VAL A 99 12.12 6.41 -9.93
CA VAL A 99 13.06 6.00 -10.99
C VAL A 99 12.44 6.18 -12.39
N THR A 100 11.11 6.05 -12.51
CA THR A 100 10.41 6.23 -13.80
C THR A 100 10.42 7.65 -14.35
N PHE A 101 10.78 8.67 -13.57
CA PHE A 101 10.97 10.02 -14.12
C PHE A 101 12.13 10.11 -15.11
N ARG A 102 13.04 9.14 -15.11
CA ARG A 102 14.12 9.04 -16.09
C ARG A 102 13.75 8.19 -17.31
N SER A 103 12.58 7.55 -17.33
CA SER A 103 12.10 6.74 -18.45
C SER A 103 11.03 7.49 -19.26
N ASN A 104 10.70 6.99 -20.46
CA ASN A 104 9.69 7.58 -21.36
C ASN A 104 8.23 7.41 -20.86
N ILE A 105 8.04 7.20 -19.56
CA ILE A 105 6.72 7.10 -18.96
C ILE A 105 6.10 8.49 -18.86
N SER A 106 4.81 8.58 -19.19
CA SER A 106 4.03 9.81 -18.99
C SER A 106 4.24 10.34 -17.57
N THR A 107 4.84 11.53 -17.44
CA THR A 107 5.18 12.16 -16.16
C THR A 107 3.99 12.20 -15.20
N ALA A 108 2.79 12.43 -15.72
CA ALA A 108 1.56 12.40 -14.93
C ALA A 108 1.26 11.04 -14.27
N ASN A 109 1.51 9.92 -14.97
CA ASN A 109 1.31 8.58 -14.42
C ASN A 109 2.34 8.28 -13.32
N GLY A 110 3.61 8.61 -13.56
CA GLY A 110 4.67 8.48 -12.56
C GLY A 110 4.39 9.29 -11.30
N ILE A 111 3.89 10.53 -11.42
CA ILE A 111 3.47 11.35 -10.28
C ILE A 111 2.32 10.70 -9.50
N MET A 112 1.28 10.20 -10.18
CA MET A 112 0.16 9.52 -9.51
C MET A 112 0.63 8.30 -8.71
N MET A 113 1.51 7.50 -9.30
CA MET A 113 2.07 6.31 -8.64
C MET A 113 3.00 6.68 -7.48
N LEU A 114 3.81 7.74 -7.63
CA LEU A 114 4.65 8.24 -6.55
C LEU A 114 3.82 8.71 -5.35
N ILE A 115 2.85 9.60 -5.59
CA ILE A 115 1.97 10.12 -4.53
C ILE A 115 1.21 8.97 -3.90
N GLY A 116 0.67 8.06 -4.72
CA GLY A 116 -0.05 6.89 -4.25
C GLY A 116 0.79 6.00 -3.34
N GLY A 117 2.03 5.70 -3.75
CA GLY A 117 3.00 4.94 -2.96
C GLY A 117 3.35 5.61 -1.64
N ILE A 118 3.61 6.92 -1.64
CA ILE A 118 3.91 7.70 -0.43
C ILE A 118 2.73 7.66 0.54
N LEU A 119 1.51 7.89 0.06
CA LEU A 119 0.31 7.84 0.91
C LEU A 119 0.12 6.46 1.54
N CYS A 120 0.26 5.38 0.76
CA CYS A 120 0.23 4.01 1.28
C CYS A 120 1.30 3.79 2.35
N PHE A 121 2.55 4.14 2.06
CA PHE A 121 3.67 3.94 2.98
C PHE A 121 3.44 4.66 4.31
N VAL A 122 3.14 5.96 4.24
CA VAL A 122 3.00 6.80 5.43
C VAL A 122 1.79 6.37 6.23
N PHE A 123 0.61 6.28 5.62
CA PHE A 123 -0.61 6.11 6.40
C PHE A 123 -0.88 4.66 6.80
N ALA A 124 -0.54 3.68 5.97
CA ALA A 124 -0.56 2.28 6.41
C ALA A 124 0.51 2.05 7.48
N GLY A 125 1.69 2.68 7.35
CA GLY A 125 2.75 2.60 8.34
C GLY A 125 2.38 3.23 9.68
N LEU A 126 1.72 4.40 9.68
CA LEU A 126 1.22 5.05 10.89
C LEU A 126 0.19 4.19 11.62
N ILE A 127 -0.71 3.52 10.88
CA ILE A 127 -1.62 2.54 11.47
C ILE A 127 -0.83 1.34 12.01
N ALA A 128 0.13 0.80 11.25
CA ALA A 128 0.94 -0.34 11.66
C ALA A 128 1.70 -0.09 12.97
N VAL A 129 2.33 1.07 13.11
CA VAL A 129 3.08 1.47 14.32
C VAL A 129 2.17 1.66 15.52
N SER A 130 0.88 1.93 15.31
CA SER A 130 -0.09 2.03 16.41
C SER A 130 -0.44 0.67 17.05
N PHE A 131 -0.10 -0.44 16.38
CA PHE A 131 -0.29 -1.79 16.92
C PHE A 131 0.86 -2.17 17.84
N ASN A 132 0.54 -2.51 19.08
CA ASN A 132 1.50 -3.09 20.01
C ASN A 132 1.37 -4.62 20.02
N LYS A 133 2.51 -5.30 20.12
CA LYS A 133 2.54 -6.74 20.32
C LYS A 133 2.11 -7.03 21.76
N ASN A 134 0.96 -7.66 21.93
CA ASN A 134 0.57 -8.21 23.23
C ASN A 134 1.43 -9.46 23.47
N HIS A 135 2.30 -9.39 24.48
CA HIS A 135 2.90 -10.56 25.10
C HIS A 135 1.79 -11.26 25.86
N GLU A 136 1.35 -12.41 25.36
CA GLU A 136 0.64 -13.37 26.20
C GLU A 136 1.67 -13.82 27.24
N GLU A 137 1.57 -13.28 28.46
CA GLU A 137 2.19 -13.90 29.63
C GLU A 137 1.55 -15.29 29.75
N GLY A 138 2.35 -16.31 29.48
CA GLY A 138 1.99 -17.72 29.67
C GLY A 138 2.15 -18.13 31.12
#